data_AF-A0A0F9V660-F1
#
_entry.id   AF-A0A0F9V660-F1
#
_cell.length_a   1.000
_cell.length_b   1.000
_cell.length_c   1.000
_cell.angle_alpha   90.00
_cell.angle_beta   90.00
_cell.angle_gamma   90.00
#
_symmetry.space_group_name_H-M   'P 1'
#
loop_
_entity.id
_entity.type
_entity.pdbx_description
1 polymer ?
#
loop_
_entity_poly.entity_id
_entity_poly.type
_entity_poly.pdbx_seq_one_letter_code
_entity_poly.pdbx_strand_id
1 'polypeptide(L)'
;MQLGSDIHGAIEHYLLYGWIRDDEFKKFVIALKPYLPTPDINCFVELKIQLSTVGDLPWIGYVDLIEYESAPMRVRDYKSTSDFRYAKTPDELSKNTQLISYAEWCYQEGYVGEIELGHTYIHTRRKTPLIKPVKTIVDREHVRAEWNKRLVIVEKMIEVAKCTEVMQTKPTITACSMYGGCPHRARCGVIVPSPFKQLGTKGKVNMSFLTDLRKKQAEMRAGNGVGTAPTLPAPTPTLPVPPTAAVALVPALPGPPPMTVAPVPAPPAPEPTPVPTGVLAPDAPPRTTTPEEAVQIQEATKGKPGRKKMTAAEKALRKIERDREKLRKAEGEARALAVAEGLEVPVTAWHDLTEEQAMTRAMARVSVQGGVPSPRDRPGHPDYHPPEEWKALTEAKEEIAALKMQVLMAEACVKSGETAEPALILYVDCMPTRNTEYTLFEDWFSSVADKIAEEASLPDYRLLPYAQEKAAVVISIKAQSDAGRLPSVMVVRSKSLGAQDALSALIPLASEIVRAVF
;
A
#
# COMPACT_ATOMS: atom_id res chain seq x y z
N MET A 1 -22.08 10.34 16.82
CA MET A 1 -20.69 9.93 17.05
C MET A 1 -20.58 8.42 16.87
N GLN A 2 -21.31 7.62 17.66
CA GLN A 2 -21.33 6.15 17.57
C GLN A 2 -21.42 5.59 16.14
N LEU A 3 -22.41 6.02 15.35
CA LEU A 3 -22.56 5.60 13.94
C LEU A 3 -21.28 5.77 13.10
N GLY A 4 -20.49 6.82 13.34
CA GLY A 4 -19.23 7.01 12.63
C GLY A 4 -18.21 5.95 13.01
N SER A 5 -18.04 5.70 14.32
CA SER A 5 -17.16 4.66 14.85
C SER A 5 -17.55 3.26 14.36
N ASP A 6 -18.84 2.95 14.33
CA ASP A 6 -19.31 1.63 13.87
C ASP A 6 -19.04 1.43 12.35
N ILE A 7 -19.17 2.51 11.56
CA ILE A 7 -18.81 2.48 10.14
C ILE A 7 -17.30 2.23 9.95
N HIS A 8 -16.44 2.87 10.74
CA HIS A 8 -14.99 2.62 10.69
C HIS A 8 -14.67 1.18 11.04
N GLY A 9 -15.20 0.66 12.15
CA GLY A 9 -14.99 -0.74 12.54
C GLY A 9 -15.44 -1.74 11.47
N ALA A 10 -16.49 -1.44 10.70
CA ALA A 10 -16.92 -2.27 9.57
C ALA A 10 -15.95 -2.20 8.36
N ILE A 11 -15.36 -1.03 8.10
CA ILE A 11 -14.35 -0.84 7.04
C ILE A 11 -13.04 -1.53 7.43
N GLU A 12 -12.58 -1.31 8.65
CA GLU A 12 -11.37 -1.95 9.22
C GLU A 12 -11.48 -3.47 9.13
N HIS A 13 -12.63 -4.03 9.51
CA HIS A 13 -12.88 -5.45 9.41
C HIS A 13 -12.70 -5.97 7.97
N TYR A 14 -13.25 -5.27 6.97
CA TYR A 14 -13.07 -5.67 5.58
C TYR A 14 -11.59 -5.58 5.15
N LEU A 15 -10.90 -4.50 5.50
CA LEU A 15 -9.50 -4.29 5.15
C LEU A 15 -8.57 -5.32 5.80
N LEU A 16 -8.88 -5.76 7.02
CA LEU A 16 -8.08 -6.75 7.74
C LEU A 16 -8.37 -8.20 7.31
N TYR A 17 -9.62 -8.53 6.98
CA TYR A 17 -10.04 -9.92 6.82
C TYR A 17 -10.48 -10.31 5.40
N GLY A 18 -10.67 -9.37 4.49
CA GLY A 18 -11.06 -9.67 3.11
C GLY A 18 -12.56 -9.86 2.88
N TRP A 19 -13.38 -9.86 3.93
CA TRP A 19 -14.83 -10.12 3.84
C TRP A 19 -15.67 -9.08 4.58
N ILE A 20 -16.94 -8.95 4.17
CA ILE A 20 -17.87 -7.97 4.72
C ILE A 20 -18.78 -8.66 5.73
N ARG A 21 -18.86 -8.15 6.96
CA ARG A 21 -19.78 -8.69 7.97
C ARG A 21 -21.24 -8.52 7.54
N ASP A 22 -22.07 -9.50 7.85
CA ASP A 22 -23.51 -9.40 7.63
C ASP A 22 -24.21 -8.68 8.79
N ASP A 23 -24.02 -7.36 8.86
CA ASP A 23 -24.63 -6.49 9.87
C ASP A 23 -25.31 -5.26 9.24
N GLU A 24 -25.81 -4.35 10.07
CA GLU A 24 -26.48 -3.12 9.59
C GLU A 24 -25.55 -2.13 8.86
N PHE A 25 -24.23 -2.28 9.02
CA PHE A 25 -23.20 -1.43 8.42
C PHE A 25 -22.67 -1.98 7.09
N LYS A 26 -22.98 -3.23 6.73
CA LYS A 26 -22.58 -3.87 5.45
C LYS A 26 -22.82 -3.00 4.21
N LYS A 27 -23.94 -2.25 4.19
CA LYS A 27 -24.30 -1.36 3.08
C LYS A 27 -23.28 -0.24 2.85
N PHE A 28 -22.59 0.22 3.89
CA PHE A 28 -21.55 1.24 3.79
C PHE A 28 -20.29 0.66 3.18
N VAL A 29 -19.88 -0.52 3.65
CA VAL A 29 -18.70 -1.23 3.14
C VAL A 29 -18.90 -1.62 1.68
N ILE A 30 -20.08 -2.15 1.30
CA ILE A 30 -20.42 -2.46 -0.10
C ILE A 30 -20.31 -1.21 -0.99
N ALA A 31 -20.84 -0.07 -0.55
CA ALA A 31 -20.76 1.17 -1.31
C ALA A 31 -19.32 1.70 -1.42
N LEU A 32 -18.50 1.48 -0.38
CA LEU A 32 -17.09 1.86 -0.32
C LEU A 32 -16.18 0.94 -1.11
N LYS A 33 -16.53 -0.33 -1.28
CA LYS A 33 -15.68 -1.38 -1.86
C LYS A 33 -14.93 -0.95 -3.14
N PRO A 34 -15.53 -0.23 -4.11
CA PRO A 34 -14.81 0.23 -5.31
C PRO A 34 -13.68 1.24 -5.05
N TYR A 35 -13.62 1.82 -3.85
CA TYR A 35 -12.65 2.83 -3.41
C TYR A 35 -11.71 2.31 -2.32
N LEU A 36 -11.91 1.08 -1.84
CA LEU A 36 -11.03 0.41 -0.91
C LEU A 36 -9.96 -0.36 -1.70
N PRO A 37 -8.71 -0.46 -1.21
CA PRO A 37 -7.77 -1.40 -1.78
C PRO A 37 -8.29 -2.83 -1.61
N THR A 38 -7.73 -3.74 -2.41
CA THR A 38 -7.86 -5.16 -2.13
C THR A 38 -7.21 -5.42 -0.76
N PRO A 39 -7.91 -6.07 0.19
CA PRO A 39 -7.32 -6.45 1.46
C PRO A 39 -6.06 -7.29 1.23
N ASP A 40 -4.90 -6.71 1.57
CA ASP A 40 -3.59 -7.30 1.37
C ASP A 40 -2.66 -6.97 2.55
N ILE A 41 -1.47 -7.58 2.54
CA ILE A 41 -0.45 -7.39 3.58
C ILE A 41 0.17 -5.97 3.57
N ASN A 42 -0.11 -5.18 2.54
CA ASN A 42 0.52 -3.89 2.30
C ASN A 42 -0.33 -2.71 2.80
N CYS A 43 -1.46 -3.02 3.44
CA CYS A 43 -2.37 -2.07 4.06
C CYS A 43 -2.15 -2.01 5.58
N PHE A 44 -1.71 -0.88 6.10
CA PHE A 44 -1.71 -0.62 7.55
C PHE A 44 -3.04 0.00 7.96
N VAL A 45 -3.82 -0.72 8.76
CA VAL A 45 -5.16 -0.32 9.21
C VAL A 45 -5.13 0.09 10.69
N GLU A 46 -5.75 1.22 11.03
CA GLU A 46 -5.79 1.78 12.40
C GLU A 46 -4.40 1.88 13.06
N LEU A 47 -3.40 2.28 12.27
CA LEU A 47 -2.02 2.34 12.73
C LEU A 47 -1.86 3.47 13.75
N LYS A 48 -1.47 3.12 14.97
CA LYS A 48 -1.08 4.10 15.98
C LYS A 48 0.23 4.77 15.56
N ILE A 49 0.20 6.09 15.48
CA ILE A 49 1.38 6.92 15.19
C ILE A 49 1.72 7.79 16.40
N GLN A 50 3.00 8.14 16.49
CA GLN A 50 3.51 9.07 17.48
C GLN A 50 4.51 10.01 16.83
N LEU A 51 4.29 11.30 16.99
CA LEU A 51 5.16 12.37 16.51
C LEU A 51 5.65 13.21 17.69
N SER A 52 6.91 13.58 17.68
CA SER A 52 7.43 14.57 18.62
C SER A 52 6.87 15.96 18.28
N THR A 53 6.46 16.72 19.29
CA THR A 53 6.02 18.11 19.13
C THR A 53 6.94 19.07 19.91
N VAL A 54 6.39 20.15 20.45
CA VAL A 54 7.15 21.13 21.22
C VAL A 54 7.33 20.63 22.65
N GLY A 55 8.59 20.47 23.06
CA GLY A 55 8.96 19.84 24.33
C GLY A 55 8.72 18.33 24.31
N ASP A 56 8.37 17.77 25.47
CA ASP A 56 8.17 16.32 25.66
C ASP A 56 6.73 15.85 25.38
N LEU A 57 5.91 16.68 24.73
CA LEU A 57 4.51 16.32 24.43
C LEU A 57 4.42 15.54 23.12
N PRO A 58 3.98 14.27 23.14
CA PRO A 58 3.78 13.52 21.92
C PRO A 58 2.45 13.90 21.25
N TRP A 59 2.45 14.00 19.92
CA TRP A 59 1.24 13.95 19.11
C TRP A 59 0.93 12.49 18.78
N ILE A 60 -0.20 12.00 19.30
CA ILE A 60 -0.63 10.61 19.12
C ILE A 60 -1.86 10.61 18.21
N GLY A 61 -1.86 9.72 17.22
CA GLY A 61 -2.98 9.53 16.30
C GLY A 61 -3.15 8.07 15.89
N TYR A 62 -4.27 7.79 15.21
CA TYR A 62 -4.54 6.50 14.58
C TYR A 62 -4.90 6.77 13.13
N VAL A 63 -4.15 6.17 12.21
CA VAL A 63 -4.35 6.35 10.76
C VAL A 63 -5.28 5.24 10.28
N ASP A 64 -6.44 5.60 9.72
CA ASP A 64 -7.42 4.60 9.27
C ASP A 64 -6.80 3.62 8.26
N LEU A 65 -6.07 4.13 7.26
CA LEU A 65 -5.42 3.31 6.25
C LEU A 65 -4.17 3.99 5.64
N ILE A 66 -3.08 3.21 5.54
CA ILE A 66 -1.91 3.52 4.71
C ILE A 66 -1.72 2.38 3.70
N GLU A 67 -1.69 2.71 2.40
CA GLU A 67 -1.27 1.80 1.34
C GLU A 67 0.21 2.08 1.04
N TYR A 68 1.13 1.30 1.64
CA TYR A 68 2.57 1.64 1.62
C TYR A 68 3.24 1.37 0.27
N GLU A 69 2.87 0.28 -0.41
CA GLU A 69 3.45 -0.11 -1.70
C GLU A 69 2.86 0.64 -2.90
N SER A 70 1.86 1.51 -2.69
CA SER A 70 1.35 2.31 -3.79
C SER A 70 2.37 3.37 -4.20
N ALA A 71 2.43 3.70 -5.50
CA ALA A 71 3.23 4.79 -6.03
C ALA A 71 2.30 5.86 -6.66
N PRO A 72 2.10 7.04 -6.03
CA PRO A 72 2.61 7.46 -4.71
C PRO A 72 1.99 6.69 -3.55
N MET A 73 2.61 6.72 -2.36
CA MET A 73 2.05 6.12 -1.14
C MET A 73 0.75 6.83 -0.79
N ARG A 74 -0.27 6.09 -0.36
CA ARG A 74 -1.59 6.66 -0.06
C ARG A 74 -1.88 6.63 1.43
N VAL A 75 -2.30 7.77 1.96
CA VAL A 75 -2.79 7.91 3.32
C VAL A 75 -4.25 8.31 3.26
N ARG A 76 -5.14 7.44 3.76
CA ARG A 76 -6.58 7.63 3.69
C ARG A 76 -7.18 7.75 5.07
N ASP A 77 -8.23 8.57 5.13
CA ASP A 77 -9.10 8.71 6.27
C ASP A 77 -10.55 8.69 5.78
N TYR A 78 -11.39 7.90 6.44
CA TYR A 78 -12.79 7.73 6.13
C TYR A 78 -13.61 8.71 6.96
N LYS A 79 -14.60 9.35 6.35
CA LYS A 79 -15.45 10.33 7.05
C LYS A 79 -16.91 10.06 6.78
N SER A 80 -17.68 9.78 7.82
CA SER A 80 -19.14 9.79 7.73
C SER A 80 -19.67 11.23 7.72
N THR A 81 -20.61 11.54 6.82
CA THR A 81 -21.27 12.85 6.76
C THR A 81 -22.75 12.71 6.41
N SER A 82 -23.57 13.63 6.92
CA SER A 82 -24.96 13.75 6.50
C SER A 82 -25.15 14.55 5.21
N ASP A 83 -24.12 15.31 4.79
CA ASP A 83 -24.17 16.23 3.64
C ASP A 83 -22.76 16.46 3.07
N PHE A 84 -22.59 16.30 1.76
CA PHE A 84 -21.30 16.50 1.08
C PHE A 84 -20.88 17.96 0.93
N ARG A 85 -21.72 18.93 1.28
CA ARG A 85 -21.31 20.35 1.31
C ARG A 85 -20.18 20.63 2.30
N TYR A 86 -19.97 19.73 3.27
CA TYR A 86 -18.87 19.81 4.24
C TYR A 86 -17.64 19.01 3.84
N ALA A 87 -17.68 18.33 2.68
CA ALA A 87 -16.51 17.65 2.16
C ALA A 87 -15.48 18.70 1.74
N LYS A 88 -14.26 18.56 2.26
CA LYS A 88 -13.13 19.43 1.92
C LYS A 88 -12.85 19.39 0.42
N THR A 89 -12.32 20.49 -0.12
CA THR A 89 -11.69 20.51 -1.45
C THR A 89 -10.28 19.91 -1.39
N PRO A 90 -9.66 19.56 -2.54
CA PRO A 90 -8.24 19.15 -2.56
C PRO A 90 -7.29 20.16 -1.90
N ASP A 91 -7.50 21.46 -2.11
CA ASP A 91 -6.68 22.54 -1.52
C ASP A 91 -6.87 22.69 -0.01
N GLU A 92 -8.09 22.42 0.49
CA GLU A 92 -8.35 22.37 1.93
C GLU A 92 -7.80 21.09 2.55
N LEU A 93 -7.78 20.00 1.78
CA LEU A 93 -7.26 18.70 2.18
C LEU A 93 -5.73 18.73 2.33
N SER A 94 -5.02 19.43 1.45
CA SER A 94 -3.56 19.59 1.53
C SER A 94 -3.12 20.41 2.75
N LYS A 95 -4.05 21.05 3.45
CA LYS A 95 -3.82 21.81 4.69
C LYS A 95 -4.54 21.17 5.88
N ASN A 96 -5.04 19.95 5.72
CA ASN A 96 -5.78 19.29 6.79
C ASN A 96 -4.86 18.86 7.93
N THR A 97 -5.12 19.32 9.15
CA THR A 97 -4.29 19.00 10.33
C THR A 97 -4.07 17.50 10.54
N GLN A 98 -5.12 16.68 10.37
CA GLN A 98 -5.05 15.23 10.61
C GLN A 98 -4.16 14.56 9.54
N LEU A 99 -4.48 14.75 8.26
CA LEU A 99 -3.69 14.13 7.18
C LEU A 99 -2.25 14.66 7.08
N ILE A 100 -2.01 15.94 7.37
CA ILE A 100 -0.65 16.49 7.44
C ILE A 100 0.15 15.81 8.56
N SER A 101 -0.45 15.54 9.72
CA SER A 101 0.24 14.80 10.77
C SER A 101 0.56 13.36 10.36
N TYR A 102 -0.33 12.72 9.59
CA TYR A 102 -0.09 11.35 9.11
C TYR A 102 1.04 11.31 8.09
N ALA A 103 1.04 12.26 7.15
CA ALA A 103 2.09 12.42 6.16
C ALA A 103 3.46 12.73 6.78
N GLU A 104 3.50 13.63 7.77
CA GLU A 104 4.73 13.98 8.50
C GLU A 104 5.31 12.74 9.20
N TRP A 105 4.46 11.93 9.83
CA TRP A 105 4.90 10.66 10.42
C TRP A 105 5.52 9.74 9.39
N CYS A 106 4.88 9.54 8.23
CA CYS A 106 5.46 8.73 7.17
C CYS A 106 6.83 9.25 6.68
N TYR A 107 7.02 10.58 6.61
CA TYR A 107 8.31 11.16 6.26
C TYR A 107 9.38 10.96 7.33
N GLN A 108 9.01 10.97 8.62
CA GLN A 108 9.94 10.69 9.73
C GLN A 108 10.35 9.21 9.76
N GLU A 109 9.46 8.30 9.34
CA GLU A 109 9.77 6.87 9.14
C GLU A 109 10.59 6.60 7.85
N GLY A 110 11.01 7.65 7.14
CA GLY A 110 11.98 7.54 6.05
C GLY A 110 11.39 7.45 4.64
N TYR A 111 10.08 7.61 4.45
CA TYR A 111 9.50 7.66 3.11
C TYR A 111 10.06 8.84 2.29
N VAL A 112 10.45 8.64 1.02
CA VAL A 112 11.11 9.70 0.21
C VAL A 112 10.28 10.24 -0.96
N GLY A 113 9.13 9.64 -1.26
CA GLY A 113 8.28 10.03 -2.38
C GLY A 113 7.23 11.10 -2.04
N GLU A 114 6.34 11.36 -3.00
CA GLU A 114 5.10 12.11 -2.78
C GLU A 114 4.04 11.24 -2.10
N ILE A 115 3.12 11.87 -1.36
CA ILE A 115 2.03 11.16 -0.67
C ILE A 115 0.68 11.63 -1.23
N GLU A 116 -0.16 10.67 -1.66
CA GLU A 116 -1.58 10.93 -1.93
C GLU A 116 -2.35 10.96 -0.61
N LEU A 117 -2.81 12.14 -0.21
CA LEU A 117 -3.69 12.34 0.93
C LEU A 117 -5.15 12.24 0.48
N GLY A 118 -5.95 11.42 1.17
CA GLY A 118 -7.33 11.15 0.79
C GLY A 118 -8.31 11.22 1.96
N HIS A 119 -9.41 11.97 1.80
CA HIS A 119 -10.62 11.76 2.57
C HIS A 119 -11.66 11.06 1.71
N THR A 120 -12.24 9.96 2.22
CA THR A 120 -13.37 9.30 1.57
C THR A 120 -14.65 9.55 2.35
N TYR A 121 -15.51 10.43 1.84
CA TYR A 121 -16.75 10.81 2.52
C TYR A 121 -17.89 9.84 2.22
N ILE A 122 -18.58 9.40 3.27
CA ILE A 122 -19.69 8.44 3.23
C ILE A 122 -20.97 9.15 3.63
N HIS A 123 -21.94 9.23 2.72
CA HIS A 123 -23.21 9.91 2.96
C HIS A 123 -24.19 9.02 3.74
N THR A 124 -24.41 9.28 5.03
CA THR A 124 -25.10 8.35 5.94
C THR A 124 -26.62 8.37 5.89
N ARG A 125 -27.25 9.45 5.39
CA ARG A 125 -28.72 9.59 5.41
C ARG A 125 -29.48 8.88 4.28
N ARG A 126 -28.78 8.28 3.32
CA ARG A 126 -29.41 7.63 2.17
C ARG A 126 -29.55 6.13 2.41
N LYS A 127 -30.60 5.53 1.84
CA LYS A 127 -30.81 4.07 1.89
C LYS A 127 -29.61 3.32 1.29
N THR A 128 -29.16 3.79 0.13
CA THR A 128 -27.89 3.40 -0.49
C THR A 128 -26.88 4.51 -0.24
N PRO A 129 -25.82 4.28 0.55
CA PRO A 129 -24.81 5.29 0.83
C PRO A 129 -24.16 5.78 -0.46
N LEU A 130 -23.96 7.09 -0.57
CA LEU A 130 -23.14 7.66 -1.63
C LEU A 130 -21.73 7.88 -1.10
N ILE A 131 -20.73 7.66 -1.96
CA ILE A 131 -19.32 7.86 -1.63
C ILE A 131 -18.76 9.03 -2.44
N LYS A 132 -17.95 9.87 -1.79
CA LYS A 132 -17.24 10.97 -2.44
C LYS A 132 -15.77 10.95 -2.00
N PRO A 133 -14.85 10.38 -2.79
CA PRO A 133 -13.42 10.51 -2.54
C PRO A 133 -12.97 11.94 -2.86
N VAL A 134 -12.10 12.50 -2.02
CA VAL A 134 -11.36 13.74 -2.28
C VAL A 134 -9.91 13.43 -2.00
N LYS A 135 -9.04 13.76 -2.96
CA LYS A 135 -7.62 13.42 -2.94
C LYS A 135 -6.78 14.64 -3.27
N THR A 136 -5.54 14.65 -2.80
CA THR A 136 -4.52 15.63 -3.16
C THR A 136 -3.15 14.99 -3.00
N ILE A 137 -2.16 15.43 -3.78
CA ILE A 137 -0.78 14.96 -3.69
C ILE A 137 0.03 16.05 -3.00
N VAL A 138 0.89 15.65 -2.06
CA VAL A 138 1.79 16.57 -1.34
C VAL A 138 3.20 16.01 -1.34
N ASP A 139 4.17 16.91 -1.36
CA ASP A 139 5.59 16.62 -1.17
C ASP A 139 6.01 16.85 0.29
N ARG A 140 7.26 16.52 0.59
CA ARG A 140 7.85 16.62 1.92
C ARG A 140 7.93 18.06 2.40
N GLU A 141 8.33 18.97 1.52
CA GLU A 141 8.51 20.39 1.83
C GLU A 141 7.20 21.03 2.24
N HIS A 142 6.12 20.76 1.50
CA HIS A 142 4.77 21.22 1.79
C HIS A 142 4.26 20.66 3.12
N VAL A 143 4.41 19.35 3.34
CA VAL A 143 3.99 18.71 4.59
C VAL A 143 4.71 19.31 5.79
N ARG A 144 6.03 19.49 5.70
CA ARG A 144 6.84 20.09 6.77
C ARG A 144 6.46 21.54 7.03
N ALA A 145 6.21 22.33 5.98
CA ALA A 145 5.78 23.71 6.11
C ALA A 145 4.40 23.81 6.77
N GLU A 146 3.45 22.95 6.43
CA GLU A 146 2.16 22.89 7.08
C GLU A 146 2.29 22.38 8.53
N TRP A 147 3.06 21.32 8.79
CA TRP A 147 3.30 20.78 10.13
C TRP A 147 3.85 21.83 11.10
N ASN A 148 4.86 22.61 10.68
CA ASN A 148 5.44 23.68 11.50
C ASN A 148 4.40 24.74 11.91
N LYS A 149 3.42 25.06 11.05
CA LYS A 149 2.32 25.97 11.42
C LYS A 149 1.45 25.40 12.55
N ARG A 150 1.33 24.06 12.66
CA ARG A 150 0.53 23.39 13.70
C ARG A 150 1.30 23.35 15.01
N LEU A 151 2.63 23.23 14.99
CA LEU A 151 3.47 23.33 16.19
C LEU A 151 3.29 24.68 16.90
N VAL A 152 3.14 25.79 16.16
CA VAL A 152 2.80 27.10 16.73
C VAL A 152 1.44 27.11 17.45
N ILE A 153 0.48 26.28 17.00
CA ILE A 153 -0.80 26.12 17.69
C ILE A 153 -0.62 25.28 18.96
N VAL A 154 0.19 24.22 18.90
CA VAL A 154 0.52 23.38 20.06
C VAL A 154 1.19 24.22 21.16
N GLU A 155 2.14 25.10 20.82
CA GLU A 155 2.73 26.05 21.77
C GLU A 155 1.68 26.90 22.48
N LYS A 156 0.72 27.45 21.73
CA LYS A 156 -0.39 28.21 22.31
C LYS A 156 -1.27 27.34 23.21
N MET A 157 -1.49 26.08 22.85
CA MET A 157 -2.23 25.13 23.69
C MET A 157 -1.48 24.85 25.00
N ILE A 158 -0.15 24.73 24.97
CA ILE A 158 0.69 24.57 26.16
C ILE A 158 0.56 25.79 27.07
N GLU A 159 0.64 27.00 26.52
CA GLU A 159 0.46 28.22 27.31
C GLU A 159 -0.95 28.33 27.91
N VAL A 160 -1.98 28.01 27.12
CA VAL A 160 -3.37 27.98 27.60
C VAL A 160 -3.57 26.93 28.70
N ALA A 161 -2.88 25.79 28.63
CA ALA A 161 -2.98 24.73 29.64
C ALA A 161 -2.40 25.16 31.00
N LYS A 162 -1.54 26.18 31.05
CA LYS A 162 -1.02 26.77 32.29
C LYS A 162 -2.02 27.71 32.98
N CYS A 163 -3.08 28.12 32.29
CA CYS A 163 -4.10 28.97 32.86
C CYS A 163 -4.86 28.24 33.98
N THR A 164 -4.93 28.84 35.17
CA THR A 164 -5.66 28.30 36.31
C THR A 164 -7.13 28.69 36.29
N GLU A 165 -7.47 29.78 35.59
CA GLU A 165 -8.83 30.31 35.50
C GLU A 165 -9.30 30.40 34.04
N VAL A 166 -10.56 30.00 33.79
CA VAL A 166 -11.15 30.02 32.44
C VAL A 166 -11.12 31.42 31.82
N MET A 167 -11.26 32.47 32.63
CA MET A 167 -11.27 33.87 32.21
C MET A 167 -9.93 34.36 31.63
N GLN A 168 -8.83 33.63 31.89
CA GLN A 168 -7.51 33.90 31.30
C GLN A 168 -7.44 33.50 29.82
N THR A 169 -8.43 32.74 29.33
CA THR A 169 -8.50 32.27 27.94
C THR A 169 -9.56 33.01 27.16
N LYS A 170 -9.29 33.32 25.88
CA LYS A 170 -10.27 33.94 24.99
C LYS A 170 -11.31 32.89 24.57
N PRO A 171 -12.61 33.06 24.88
CA PRO A 171 -13.61 32.06 24.55
C PRO A 171 -13.86 31.99 23.04
N THR A 172 -13.95 30.78 22.51
CA THR A 172 -14.38 30.52 21.13
C THR A 172 -15.85 30.14 21.13
N ILE A 173 -16.74 31.13 21.26
CA ILE A 173 -18.18 30.94 21.47
C ILE A 173 -18.84 30.16 20.30
N THR A 174 -18.31 30.29 19.09
CA THR A 174 -18.80 29.57 17.90
C THR A 174 -18.64 28.06 18.04
N ALA A 175 -17.67 27.57 18.81
CA ALA A 175 -17.46 26.14 19.05
C ALA A 175 -18.48 25.55 20.02
N CYS A 176 -19.17 26.37 20.84
CA CYS A 176 -20.05 25.89 21.91
C CYS A 176 -21.24 25.05 21.42
N SER A 177 -21.67 25.23 20.17
CA SER A 177 -22.79 24.50 19.56
C SER A 177 -22.36 23.53 18.46
N MET A 178 -21.07 23.44 18.14
CA MET A 178 -20.59 22.53 17.12
C MET A 178 -20.70 21.08 17.59
N TYR A 179 -20.98 20.17 16.65
CA TYR A 179 -20.93 18.71 16.86
C TYR A 179 -21.80 18.17 18.01
N GLY A 180 -22.95 18.81 18.29
CA GLY A 180 -23.83 18.42 19.40
C GLY A 180 -23.62 19.22 20.68
N GLY A 181 -22.66 20.14 20.68
CA GLY A 181 -22.39 21.10 21.75
C GLY A 181 -21.15 20.76 22.58
N CYS A 182 -20.59 21.77 23.24
CA CYS A 182 -19.44 21.60 24.12
C CYS A 182 -19.87 20.92 25.44
N PRO A 183 -19.30 19.75 25.80
CA PRO A 183 -19.66 19.05 27.03
C PRO A 183 -19.26 19.83 28.30
N HIS A 184 -18.33 20.78 28.19
CA HIS A 184 -17.88 21.61 29.30
C HIS A 184 -18.71 22.89 29.48
N ARG A 185 -19.74 23.12 28.66
CA ARG A 185 -20.52 24.36 28.66
C ARG A 185 -21.06 24.73 30.04
N ALA A 186 -21.55 23.76 30.82
CA ALA A 186 -22.13 24.01 32.15
C ALA A 186 -21.11 24.57 33.16
N ARG A 187 -19.83 24.17 33.04
CA ARG A 187 -18.74 24.60 33.95
C ARG A 187 -17.83 25.68 33.36
N CYS A 188 -18.01 26.03 32.08
CA CYS A 188 -17.15 26.97 31.36
C CYS A 188 -17.39 28.43 31.78
N GLY A 189 -18.56 28.77 32.34
CA GLY A 189 -18.88 30.15 32.74
C GLY A 189 -19.18 31.11 31.57
N VAL A 190 -18.96 30.70 30.32
CA VAL A 190 -19.30 31.48 29.13
C VAL A 190 -20.82 31.51 28.96
N ILE A 191 -21.40 32.70 29.13
CA ILE A 191 -22.81 32.96 28.82
C ILE A 191 -22.95 33.02 27.31
N VAL A 192 -23.22 31.87 26.69
CA VAL A 192 -23.59 31.80 25.28
C VAL A 192 -25.04 32.30 25.17
N PRO A 193 -25.33 33.39 24.43
CA PRO A 193 -26.71 33.83 24.23
C PRO A 193 -27.51 32.66 23.67
N SER A 194 -28.61 32.29 24.34
CA SER A 194 -29.48 31.23 23.81
C SER A 194 -29.95 31.67 22.41
N PRO A 195 -29.70 30.88 21.35
CA PRO A 195 -30.18 31.24 20.02
C PRO A 195 -31.72 31.35 19.97
N PHE A 196 -32.42 30.75 20.94
CA PHE A 196 -33.88 30.82 21.05
C PHE A 196 -34.40 32.03 21.84
N LYS A 197 -33.59 32.70 22.68
CA LYS A 197 -34.05 33.92 23.40
C LYS A 197 -34.10 35.16 22.49
N GLN A 198 -33.49 35.13 21.31
CA GLN A 198 -33.61 36.21 20.32
C GLN A 198 -34.85 36.11 19.42
N LEU A 199 -35.60 34.99 19.45
CA LEU A 199 -36.86 34.86 18.69
C LEU A 199 -38.10 35.37 19.44
N GLY A 200 -37.98 35.77 20.71
CA GLY A 200 -39.10 36.28 21.52
C GLY A 200 -39.36 37.78 21.41
N THR A 201 -38.44 38.55 20.80
CA THR A 201 -38.64 39.98 20.55
C THR A 201 -39.15 40.14 19.12
N LYS A 202 -40.33 40.77 18.97
CA LYS A 202 -41.02 41.11 17.70
C LYS A 202 -40.20 42.05 16.78
N GLY A 203 -38.96 41.69 16.44
CA GLY A 203 -38.14 42.35 15.44
C GLY A 203 -37.97 41.41 14.26
N LYS A 204 -38.38 41.85 13.06
CA LYS A 204 -38.16 41.16 11.78
C LYS A 204 -36.75 40.55 11.75
N VAL A 205 -36.66 39.23 11.79
CA VAL A 205 -35.38 38.53 11.61
C VAL A 205 -34.96 38.78 10.18
N ASN A 206 -33.99 39.69 10.00
CA ASN A 206 -33.38 39.93 8.71
C ASN A 206 -32.71 38.63 8.28
N MET A 207 -33.20 38.04 7.20
CA MET A 207 -32.60 36.90 6.50
C MET A 207 -31.17 37.17 5.98
N SER A 208 -30.58 38.34 6.29
CA SER A 208 -29.33 38.84 5.70
C SER A 208 -28.18 37.87 5.90
N PHE A 209 -28.01 37.22 7.07
CA PHE A 209 -26.84 36.38 7.34
C PHE A 209 -26.72 35.16 6.41
N LEU A 210 -27.83 34.50 6.07
CA LEU A 210 -27.82 33.38 5.10
C LEU A 210 -27.66 33.88 3.67
N THR A 211 -28.18 35.06 3.35
CA THR A 211 -27.91 35.74 2.06
C THR A 211 -26.46 36.21 1.96
N ASP A 212 -25.82 36.66 3.04
CA ASP A 212 -24.44 37.14 3.07
C ASP A 212 -23.47 35.97 2.94
N LEU A 213 -23.76 34.82 3.55
CA LEU A 213 -23.02 33.58 3.31
C LEU A 213 -23.17 33.05 1.88
N ARG A 214 -24.38 33.13 1.31
CA ARG A 214 -24.61 32.77 -0.11
C ARG A 214 -23.97 33.75 -1.08
N LYS A 215 -23.98 35.04 -0.76
CA LYS A 215 -23.34 36.10 -1.55
C LYS A 215 -21.82 35.94 -1.52
N LYS A 216 -21.23 35.67 -0.36
CA LYS A 216 -19.79 35.41 -0.22
C LYS A 216 -19.36 34.11 -0.92
N GLN A 217 -20.20 33.07 -0.92
CA GLN A 217 -19.97 31.86 -1.71
C GLN A 217 -20.15 32.09 -3.22
N ALA A 218 -21.08 32.95 -3.64
CA ALA A 218 -21.27 33.32 -5.04
C ALA A 218 -20.12 34.20 -5.55
N GLU A 219 -19.61 35.13 -4.74
CA GLU A 219 -18.45 35.96 -5.03
C GLU A 219 -17.18 35.11 -5.17
N MET A 220 -16.97 34.11 -4.31
CA MET A 220 -15.85 33.17 -4.45
C MET A 220 -15.99 32.25 -5.68
N ARG A 221 -17.20 31.96 -6.15
CA ARG A 221 -17.43 31.20 -7.38
C ARG A 221 -17.30 32.05 -8.65
N ALA A 222 -17.69 33.32 -8.58
CA ALA A 222 -17.57 34.27 -9.69
C ALA A 222 -16.12 34.71 -9.95
N GLY A 223 -15.26 34.70 -8.92
CA GLY A 223 -13.83 35.01 -9.04
C GLY A 223 -12.98 33.96 -9.76
N ASN A 224 -13.53 32.78 -10.08
CA ASN A 224 -12.83 31.71 -10.81
C ASN A 224 -13.31 31.54 -12.26
N GLY A 225 -13.96 32.57 -12.82
CA GLY A 225 -14.32 32.62 -14.23
C GLY A 225 -13.10 32.87 -15.12
N VAL A 226 -12.88 31.97 -16.08
CA VAL A 226 -11.93 32.00 -17.20
C VAL A 226 -11.60 33.42 -17.66
N GLY A 227 -10.45 33.94 -17.21
CA GLY A 227 -9.87 35.18 -17.69
C GLY A 227 -8.98 34.92 -18.89
N THR A 228 -9.36 35.49 -20.03
CA THR A 228 -8.52 35.72 -21.22
C THR A 228 -7.13 36.24 -20.83
N ALA A 229 -6.10 35.70 -21.49
CA ALA A 229 -4.70 36.04 -21.30
C ALA A 229 -4.45 37.57 -21.41
N PRO A 230 -3.72 38.17 -20.46
CA PRO A 230 -3.32 39.57 -20.58
C PRO A 230 -2.17 39.69 -21.60
N THR A 231 -2.39 40.50 -22.63
CA THR A 231 -1.38 40.96 -23.59
C THR A 231 -0.27 41.71 -22.85
N LEU A 232 0.97 41.25 -23.02
CA LEU A 232 2.19 41.89 -22.50
C LEU A 232 2.40 43.28 -23.14
N PRO A 233 2.60 44.35 -22.36
CA PRO A 233 3.13 45.61 -22.89
C PRO A 233 4.65 45.53 -23.12
N ALA A 234 5.09 46.21 -24.19
CA ALA A 234 6.46 46.24 -24.69
C ALA A 234 7.48 46.85 -23.70
N PRO A 235 8.76 46.44 -23.75
CA PRO A 235 9.80 46.92 -22.85
C PRO A 235 10.24 48.34 -23.18
N THR A 236 10.35 49.20 -22.15
CA THR A 236 10.92 50.56 -22.22
C THR A 236 12.07 50.63 -21.17
N PRO A 237 13.14 51.41 -21.39
CA PRO A 237 14.50 51.03 -21.04
C PRO A 237 14.93 51.32 -19.59
N THR A 238 15.95 50.58 -19.18
CA THR A 238 16.66 50.60 -17.90
C THR A 238 17.28 51.95 -17.56
N LEU A 239 17.09 52.37 -16.30
CA LEU A 239 17.85 53.42 -15.60
C LEU A 239 18.67 52.80 -14.44
N PRO A 240 19.73 53.49 -13.97
CA PRO A 240 20.89 52.87 -13.34
C PRO A 240 20.73 52.58 -11.83
N VAL A 241 21.48 51.58 -11.40
CA VAL A 241 21.61 51.04 -10.04
C VAL A 241 22.35 52.03 -9.11
N PRO A 242 21.87 52.29 -7.88
CA PRO A 242 22.59 53.06 -6.87
C PRO A 242 23.65 52.21 -6.12
N PRO A 243 24.69 52.84 -5.53
CA PRO A 243 25.85 52.14 -4.98
C PRO A 243 25.56 51.48 -3.61
N THR A 244 26.07 50.26 -3.48
CA THR A 244 26.06 49.41 -2.29
C THR A 244 26.92 49.99 -1.16
N ALA A 245 26.34 50.13 0.03
CA ALA A 245 27.04 50.50 1.25
C ALA A 245 27.78 49.30 1.86
N ALA A 246 28.99 49.56 2.36
CA ALA A 246 29.92 48.61 2.94
C ALA A 246 29.42 48.01 4.27
N VAL A 247 29.53 46.68 4.41
CA VAL A 247 29.37 45.95 5.67
C VAL A 247 30.75 45.57 6.19
N ALA A 248 30.97 45.84 7.47
CA ALA A 248 32.23 45.68 8.19
C ALA A 248 32.61 44.20 8.42
N LEU A 249 33.92 43.94 8.39
CA LEU A 249 34.59 42.65 8.59
C LEU A 249 34.42 42.08 10.00
N VAL A 250 34.14 40.77 10.07
CA VAL A 250 34.38 39.90 11.24
C VAL A 250 35.62 39.05 10.93
N PRO A 251 36.58 38.85 11.85
CA PRO A 251 37.78 38.06 11.58
C PRO A 251 37.50 36.55 11.57
N ALA A 252 38.03 35.88 10.54
CA ALA A 252 37.90 34.45 10.30
C ALA A 252 38.87 33.61 11.17
N LEU A 253 38.36 32.48 11.67
CA LEU A 253 39.13 31.38 12.26
C LEU A 253 39.88 30.59 11.16
N PRO A 254 41.07 30.02 11.45
CA PRO A 254 41.84 29.26 10.47
C PRO A 254 41.22 27.87 10.22
N GLY A 255 40.89 27.61 8.96
CA GLY A 255 40.44 26.30 8.49
C GLY A 255 41.60 25.30 8.31
N PRO A 256 41.30 23.99 8.29
CA PRO A 256 42.29 22.93 8.09
C PRO A 256 42.83 22.91 6.64
N PRO A 257 44.05 22.37 6.43
CA PRO A 257 44.71 22.39 5.13
C PRO A 257 44.00 21.50 4.08
N PRO A 258 44.06 21.88 2.79
CA PRO A 258 43.41 21.14 1.71
C PRO A 258 44.16 19.83 1.42
N MET A 259 43.42 18.72 1.38
CA MET A 259 43.91 17.47 0.81
C MET A 259 43.88 17.57 -0.71
N THR A 260 45.07 17.45 -1.31
CA THR A 260 45.28 17.29 -2.75
C THR A 260 44.73 15.94 -3.21
N VAL A 261 43.62 15.96 -3.95
CA VAL A 261 43.10 14.79 -4.66
C VAL A 261 43.80 14.71 -6.02
N ALA A 262 44.50 13.59 -6.26
CA ALA A 262 45.15 13.30 -7.53
C ALA A 262 44.11 13.07 -8.65
N PRO A 263 44.40 13.46 -9.90
CA PRO A 263 43.47 13.30 -11.02
C PRO A 263 43.33 11.81 -11.40
N VAL A 264 42.08 11.36 -11.49
CA VAL A 264 41.70 10.05 -12.02
C VAL A 264 41.92 10.03 -13.55
N PRO A 265 42.62 9.06 -14.12
CA PRO A 265 42.82 8.97 -15.57
C PRO A 265 41.52 8.56 -16.29
N ALA A 266 41.30 9.17 -17.45
CA ALA A 266 40.15 8.93 -18.31
C ALA A 266 40.11 7.47 -18.83
N PRO A 267 38.91 6.87 -18.96
CA PRO A 267 38.77 5.53 -19.54
C PRO A 267 39.07 5.54 -21.04
N PRO A 268 39.69 4.48 -21.59
CA PRO A 268 39.98 4.36 -23.01
C PRO A 268 38.70 4.14 -23.83
N ALA A 269 38.71 4.68 -25.04
CA ALA A 269 37.64 4.59 -26.03
C ALA A 269 37.39 3.14 -26.50
N PRO A 270 36.13 2.75 -26.77
CA PRO A 270 35.82 1.42 -27.27
C PRO A 270 36.27 1.22 -28.73
N GLU A 271 36.90 0.08 -29.00
CA GLU A 271 37.26 -0.38 -30.33
C GLU A 271 36.02 -0.74 -31.18
N PRO A 272 36.07 -0.53 -32.52
CA PRO A 272 34.96 -0.83 -33.41
C PRO A 272 34.85 -2.34 -33.71
N THR A 273 33.64 -2.86 -33.57
CA THR A 273 33.24 -4.23 -33.93
C THR A 273 33.33 -4.45 -35.45
N PRO A 274 33.93 -5.56 -35.94
CA PRO A 274 33.93 -5.89 -37.36
C PRO A 274 32.59 -6.51 -37.81
N VAL A 275 32.19 -6.12 -39.03
CA VAL A 275 31.03 -6.60 -39.78
C VAL A 275 31.28 -8.02 -40.31
N PRO A 276 30.32 -8.97 -40.20
CA PRO A 276 30.44 -10.25 -40.88
C PRO A 276 29.94 -10.16 -42.34
N THR A 277 30.86 -10.40 -43.27
CA THR A 277 30.62 -10.64 -44.69
C THR A 277 30.10 -12.07 -44.89
N GLY A 278 29.02 -12.22 -45.65
CA GLY A 278 28.42 -13.52 -45.98
C GLY A 278 29.21 -14.33 -47.01
N VAL A 279 29.05 -15.66 -46.95
CA VAL A 279 29.39 -16.60 -48.03
C VAL A 279 28.29 -17.66 -48.14
N LEU A 280 27.86 -17.87 -49.38
CA LEU A 280 26.83 -18.80 -49.85
C LEU A 280 27.29 -20.27 -49.87
N ALA A 281 26.30 -21.17 -49.89
CA ALA A 281 26.37 -22.65 -49.93
C ALA A 281 27.13 -23.24 -51.16
N PRO A 282 27.36 -24.58 -51.21
CA PRO A 282 26.38 -25.45 -51.87
C PRO A 282 26.22 -26.89 -51.32
N ASP A 283 25.24 -27.57 -51.94
CA ASP A 283 24.56 -28.84 -51.66
C ASP A 283 25.37 -30.17 -51.67
N ALA A 284 24.86 -31.10 -50.83
CA ALA A 284 24.60 -32.56 -50.95
C ALA A 284 25.62 -33.52 -51.62
N PRO A 285 25.74 -34.80 -51.14
CA PRO A 285 24.83 -35.87 -51.60
C PRO A 285 24.50 -36.95 -50.50
N PRO A 286 23.65 -37.97 -50.79
CA PRO A 286 22.80 -38.66 -49.82
C PRO A 286 23.51 -39.80 -49.08
N ARG A 287 23.04 -40.12 -47.86
CA ARG A 287 23.41 -41.37 -47.17
C ARG A 287 22.43 -42.49 -47.53
N THR A 288 22.97 -43.48 -48.22
CA THR A 288 22.43 -44.81 -48.43
C THR A 288 22.36 -45.61 -47.13
N THR A 289 21.28 -46.37 -46.99
CA THR A 289 21.08 -47.44 -46.02
C THR A 289 21.83 -48.70 -46.45
N THR A 290 22.52 -49.36 -45.51
CA THR A 290 22.89 -50.78 -45.62
C THR A 290 22.49 -51.54 -44.35
N PRO A 291 21.90 -52.74 -44.46
CA PRO A 291 21.50 -53.58 -43.34
C PRO A 291 22.54 -54.70 -43.11
N GLU A 292 23.50 -54.49 -42.22
CA GLU A 292 24.40 -55.56 -41.78
C GLU A 292 25.13 -55.17 -40.50
N GLU A 293 24.70 -55.74 -39.37
CA GLU A 293 25.49 -56.14 -38.19
C GLU A 293 24.55 -56.30 -36.98
N ALA A 294 23.65 -57.27 -37.12
CA ALA A 294 22.93 -57.87 -36.02
C ALA A 294 23.60 -59.20 -35.64
N VAL A 295 24.81 -59.18 -35.06
CA VAL A 295 25.34 -60.28 -34.21
C VAL A 295 26.42 -59.71 -33.29
N GLN A 296 26.05 -59.30 -32.07
CA GLN A 296 26.86 -59.41 -30.85
C GLN A 296 26.02 -58.99 -29.63
N ILE A 297 25.07 -59.86 -29.26
CA ILE A 297 24.44 -59.86 -27.94
C ILE A 297 24.73 -61.22 -27.35
N GLN A 298 25.72 -61.29 -26.46
CA GLN A 298 25.78 -62.13 -25.25
C GLN A 298 27.21 -62.10 -24.70
N GLU A 299 27.49 -61.13 -23.83
CA GLU A 299 28.41 -61.20 -22.67
C GLU A 299 28.69 -59.79 -22.13
N ALA A 300 27.75 -59.23 -21.36
CA ALA A 300 28.00 -58.04 -20.52
C ALA A 300 26.96 -57.87 -19.41
N THR A 301 26.65 -58.93 -18.65
CA THR A 301 25.97 -58.80 -17.36
C THR A 301 27.00 -58.72 -16.24
N LYS A 302 27.55 -57.52 -15.99
CA LYS A 302 28.11 -57.10 -14.70
C LYS A 302 28.55 -55.63 -14.76
N GLY A 303 27.93 -54.82 -13.91
CA GLY A 303 28.30 -53.42 -13.68
C GLY A 303 27.25 -52.42 -14.19
N LYS A 304 26.14 -52.27 -13.46
CA LYS A 304 25.33 -51.04 -13.58
C LYS A 304 26.24 -49.88 -13.15
N PRO A 305 26.59 -48.92 -14.02
CA PRO A 305 27.38 -47.78 -13.61
C PRO A 305 26.61 -47.06 -12.50
N GLY A 306 27.27 -46.90 -11.35
CA GLY A 306 26.68 -46.26 -10.18
C GLY A 306 26.07 -44.92 -10.59
N ARG A 307 24.75 -44.77 -10.38
CA ARG A 307 24.02 -43.53 -10.66
C ARG A 307 24.67 -42.42 -9.83
N LYS A 308 25.50 -41.57 -10.46
CA LYS A 308 26.11 -40.41 -9.80
C LYS A 308 24.98 -39.65 -9.10
N LYS A 309 25.11 -39.47 -7.78
CA LYS A 309 24.15 -38.67 -7.00
C LYS A 309 24.25 -37.24 -7.53
N MET A 310 23.15 -36.73 -8.07
CA MET A 310 23.08 -35.34 -8.50
C MET A 310 23.33 -34.41 -7.31
N THR A 311 24.13 -33.38 -7.53
CA THR A 311 24.37 -32.30 -6.57
C THR A 311 23.10 -31.47 -6.36
N ALA A 312 23.04 -30.71 -5.26
CA ALA A 312 21.91 -29.82 -4.99
C ALA A 312 21.70 -28.78 -6.11
N ALA A 313 22.80 -28.23 -6.65
CA ALA A 313 22.78 -27.30 -7.77
C ALA A 313 22.21 -27.94 -9.06
N GLU A 314 22.61 -29.18 -9.38
CA GLU A 314 22.07 -29.91 -10.53
C GLU A 314 20.56 -30.19 -10.37
N LYS A 315 20.10 -30.44 -9.15
CA LYS A 315 18.66 -30.63 -8.87
C LYS A 315 17.89 -29.31 -9.00
N ALA A 316 18.45 -28.20 -8.53
CA ALA A 316 17.85 -26.87 -8.65
C ALA A 316 17.76 -26.43 -10.12
N LEU A 317 18.81 -26.63 -10.91
CA LEU A 317 18.83 -26.36 -12.35
C LEU A 317 17.76 -27.17 -13.09
N ARG A 318 17.64 -28.49 -12.81
CA ARG A 318 16.58 -29.31 -13.41
C ARG A 318 15.17 -28.88 -12.99
N LYS A 319 15.01 -28.32 -11.78
CA LYS A 319 13.73 -27.76 -11.33
C LYS A 319 13.40 -26.49 -12.13
N ILE A 320 14.36 -25.58 -12.30
CA ILE A 320 14.19 -24.36 -13.11
C ILE A 320 13.84 -24.71 -14.56
N GLU A 321 14.51 -25.69 -15.16
CA GLU A 321 14.22 -26.14 -16.52
C GLU A 321 12.79 -26.68 -16.65
N ARG A 322 12.35 -27.50 -15.68
CA ARG A 322 10.99 -28.04 -15.65
C ARG A 322 9.93 -26.95 -15.45
N ASP A 323 10.18 -26.00 -14.55
CA ASP A 323 9.25 -24.91 -14.26
C ASP A 323 9.16 -23.93 -15.45
N ARG A 324 10.27 -23.69 -16.16
CA ARG A 324 10.28 -22.95 -17.44
C ARG A 324 9.53 -23.67 -18.56
N GLU A 325 9.64 -25.00 -18.64
CA GLU A 325 8.89 -25.79 -19.61
C GLU A 325 7.38 -25.76 -19.33
N LYS A 326 6.98 -25.87 -18.06
CA LYS A 326 5.58 -25.67 -17.64
C LYS A 326 5.07 -24.28 -18.00
N LEU A 327 5.88 -23.24 -17.74
CA LEU A 327 5.52 -21.87 -18.08
C LEU A 327 5.31 -21.70 -19.59
N ARG A 328 6.22 -22.23 -20.43
CA ARG A 328 6.04 -22.20 -21.90
C ARG A 328 4.79 -22.95 -22.34
N LYS A 329 4.46 -24.07 -21.70
CA LYS A 329 3.24 -24.83 -22.01
C LYS A 329 1.98 -24.04 -21.65
N ALA A 330 1.92 -23.47 -20.44
CA ALA A 330 0.81 -22.65 -19.99
C ALA A 330 0.65 -21.39 -20.85
N GLU A 331 1.74 -20.70 -21.21
CA GLU A 331 1.72 -19.57 -22.15
C GLU A 331 1.23 -20.00 -23.55
N GLY A 332 1.60 -21.19 -24.02
CA GLY A 332 1.11 -21.77 -25.27
C GLY A 332 -0.39 -22.09 -25.25
N GLU A 333 -0.89 -22.69 -24.17
CA GLU A 333 -2.31 -23.01 -23.97
C GLU A 333 -3.15 -21.73 -23.86
N ALA A 334 -2.72 -20.76 -23.04
CA ALA A 334 -3.38 -19.45 -22.93
C ALA A 334 -3.40 -18.69 -24.26
N ARG A 335 -2.32 -18.78 -25.05
CA ARG A 335 -2.25 -18.19 -26.39
C ARG A 335 -3.17 -18.88 -27.38
N ALA A 336 -3.23 -20.22 -27.36
CA ALA A 336 -4.16 -20.97 -28.20
C ALA A 336 -5.62 -20.61 -27.90
N LEU A 337 -5.96 -20.44 -26.62
CA LEU A 337 -7.28 -19.99 -26.17
C LEU A 337 -7.59 -18.58 -26.68
N ALA A 338 -6.68 -17.62 -26.52
CA ALA A 338 -6.89 -16.27 -27.01
C ALA A 338 -6.97 -16.15 -28.54
N VAL A 339 -6.22 -16.97 -29.28
CA VAL A 339 -6.35 -17.05 -30.75
C VAL A 339 -7.69 -17.67 -31.16
N ALA A 340 -8.21 -18.65 -30.42
CA ALA A 340 -9.56 -19.19 -30.64
C ALA A 340 -10.65 -18.11 -30.43
N GLU A 341 -10.44 -17.20 -29.48
CA GLU A 341 -11.25 -15.98 -29.27
C GLU A 341 -10.96 -14.87 -30.31
N GLY A 342 -10.08 -15.17 -31.28
CA GLY A 342 -9.64 -14.27 -32.34
C GLY A 342 -8.76 -13.11 -31.86
N LEU A 343 -8.36 -13.03 -30.59
CA LEU A 343 -7.56 -11.92 -30.07
C LEU A 343 -6.20 -11.92 -30.78
N GLU A 344 -6.03 -11.05 -31.77
CA GLU A 344 -4.72 -10.80 -32.38
C GLU A 344 -3.89 -9.99 -31.39
N VAL A 345 -3.03 -10.69 -30.65
CA VAL A 345 -2.15 -10.05 -29.68
C VAL A 345 -0.70 -10.23 -30.15
N PRO A 346 0.01 -9.13 -30.46
CA PRO A 346 1.44 -9.20 -30.73
C PRO A 346 2.18 -9.74 -29.51
N VAL A 347 3.21 -10.56 -29.73
CA VAL A 347 3.96 -11.32 -28.70
C VAL A 347 4.45 -10.44 -27.54
N THR A 348 4.71 -9.15 -27.79
CA THR A 348 5.19 -8.19 -26.80
C THR A 348 4.09 -7.49 -25.99
N ALA A 349 2.82 -7.57 -26.40
CA ALA A 349 1.71 -6.81 -25.79
C ALA A 349 0.88 -7.61 -24.77
N TRP A 350 1.16 -8.90 -24.60
CA TRP A 350 0.47 -9.75 -23.61
C TRP A 350 0.74 -9.34 -22.16
N HIS A 351 1.89 -8.72 -21.90
CA HIS A 351 2.33 -8.38 -20.54
C HIS A 351 1.68 -7.10 -20.00
N ASP A 352 1.14 -6.25 -20.87
CA ASP A 352 0.59 -4.93 -20.52
C ASP A 352 -0.92 -4.81 -20.75
N LEU A 353 -1.59 -5.88 -21.20
CA LEU A 353 -3.03 -5.89 -21.40
C LEU A 353 -3.75 -5.94 -20.06
N THR A 354 -4.19 -4.78 -19.57
CA THR A 354 -5.12 -4.74 -18.44
C THR A 354 -6.41 -5.47 -18.80
N GLU A 355 -7.08 -6.06 -17.81
CA GLU A 355 -8.36 -6.75 -17.98
C GLU A 355 -9.37 -5.87 -18.74
N GLU A 356 -9.35 -4.57 -18.46
CA GLU A 356 -10.15 -3.53 -19.12
C GLU A 356 -9.81 -3.33 -20.62
N GLN A 357 -8.55 -3.44 -21.02
CA GLN A 357 -8.13 -3.30 -22.42
C GLN A 357 -8.49 -4.52 -23.26
N ALA A 358 -8.38 -5.72 -22.70
CA ALA A 358 -8.84 -6.96 -23.35
C ALA A 358 -10.37 -6.93 -23.53
N MET A 359 -11.09 -6.46 -22.51
CA MET A 359 -12.54 -6.30 -22.50
C MET A 359 -13.03 -5.26 -23.51
N THR A 360 -12.37 -4.10 -23.58
CA THR A 360 -12.71 -3.05 -24.54
C THR A 360 -12.54 -3.53 -25.99
N ARG A 361 -11.49 -4.31 -26.29
CA ARG A 361 -11.25 -4.86 -27.63
C ARG A 361 -12.22 -6.00 -27.99
N ALA A 362 -12.59 -6.85 -27.04
CA ALA A 362 -13.59 -7.90 -27.24
C ALA A 362 -14.99 -7.30 -27.50
N MET A 363 -15.41 -6.31 -26.70
CA MET A 363 -16.69 -5.62 -26.88
C MET A 363 -16.75 -4.83 -28.20
N ALA A 364 -15.63 -4.22 -28.62
CA ALA A 364 -15.53 -3.55 -29.91
C ALA A 364 -15.77 -4.52 -31.09
N ARG A 365 -15.40 -5.79 -30.95
CA ARG A 365 -15.61 -6.81 -31.99
C ARG A 365 -17.02 -7.36 -32.05
N VAL A 366 -17.66 -7.59 -30.90
CA VAL A 366 -19.08 -7.97 -30.84
C VAL A 366 -19.95 -6.89 -31.50
N SER A 367 -19.58 -5.62 -31.34
CA SER A 367 -20.23 -4.50 -32.03
C SER A 367 -20.02 -4.51 -33.55
N VAL A 368 -18.94 -5.11 -34.07
CA VAL A 368 -18.67 -5.23 -35.52
C VAL A 368 -19.42 -6.41 -36.14
N GLN A 369 -19.80 -7.42 -35.35
CA GLN A 369 -20.60 -8.57 -35.79
C GLN A 369 -22.14 -8.34 -35.72
N GLY A 370 -22.59 -7.10 -35.53
CA GLY A 370 -23.97 -6.68 -35.81
C GLY A 370 -24.99 -6.90 -34.69
N GLY A 371 -24.59 -7.39 -33.52
CA GLY A 371 -25.45 -7.46 -32.33
C GLY A 371 -25.04 -6.41 -31.30
N VAL A 372 -25.95 -5.51 -30.92
CA VAL A 372 -25.72 -4.66 -29.74
C VAL A 372 -25.87 -5.54 -28.50
N PRO A 373 -24.81 -5.75 -27.69
CA PRO A 373 -24.92 -6.59 -26.49
C PRO A 373 -25.95 -5.98 -25.53
N SER A 374 -26.76 -6.84 -24.91
CA SER A 374 -27.80 -6.42 -23.96
C SER A 374 -27.15 -5.66 -22.81
N PRO A 375 -27.82 -4.66 -22.20
CA PRO A 375 -27.32 -4.00 -21.00
C PRO A 375 -26.97 -4.96 -19.84
N ARG A 376 -27.56 -6.17 -19.83
CA ARG A 376 -27.27 -7.23 -18.86
C ARG A 376 -25.94 -7.94 -19.11
N ASP A 377 -25.46 -7.94 -20.35
CA ASP A 377 -24.20 -8.56 -20.77
C ASP A 377 -23.00 -7.62 -20.56
N ARG A 378 -23.21 -6.49 -19.88
CA ARG A 378 -22.16 -5.50 -19.63
C ARG A 378 -21.50 -5.72 -18.26
N PRO A 379 -20.17 -5.70 -18.20
CA PRO A 379 -19.42 -5.69 -16.95
C PRO A 379 -19.93 -4.59 -16.01
N GLY A 380 -20.26 -4.97 -14.76
CA GLY A 380 -20.82 -4.07 -13.75
C GLY A 380 -22.36 -4.08 -13.64
N HIS A 381 -23.07 -4.80 -14.52
CA HIS A 381 -24.48 -5.09 -14.32
C HIS A 381 -24.65 -6.17 -13.22
N PRO A 382 -25.64 -6.07 -12.30
CA PRO A 382 -25.80 -7.02 -11.19
C PRO A 382 -26.07 -8.47 -11.64
N ASP A 383 -26.57 -8.65 -12.87
CA ASP A 383 -26.82 -9.96 -13.49
C ASP A 383 -25.73 -10.37 -14.50
N TYR A 384 -24.60 -9.67 -14.54
CA TYR A 384 -23.49 -10.01 -15.43
C TYR A 384 -22.78 -11.28 -14.95
N HIS A 385 -22.85 -12.33 -15.77
CA HIS A 385 -22.04 -13.53 -15.59
C HIS A 385 -20.96 -13.55 -16.67
N PRO A 386 -19.67 -13.47 -16.31
CA PRO A 386 -18.61 -13.63 -17.30
C PRO A 386 -18.75 -15.02 -17.95
N PRO A 387 -18.55 -15.16 -19.28
CA PRO A 387 -18.58 -16.46 -19.93
C PRO A 387 -17.59 -17.42 -19.26
N GLU A 388 -17.90 -18.72 -19.21
CA GLU A 388 -17.01 -19.72 -18.58
C GLU A 388 -15.58 -19.68 -19.15
N GLU A 389 -15.45 -19.35 -20.43
CA GLU A 389 -14.18 -19.17 -21.14
C GLU A 389 -13.32 -18.02 -20.57
N TRP A 390 -13.94 -16.97 -20.03
CA TRP A 390 -13.24 -15.85 -19.37
C TRP A 390 -12.70 -16.24 -18.01
N LYS A 391 -13.46 -17.06 -17.27
CA LYS A 391 -12.99 -17.62 -16.00
C LYS A 391 -11.74 -18.47 -16.22
N ALA A 392 -11.73 -19.30 -17.27
CA ALA A 392 -10.57 -20.09 -17.66
C ALA A 392 -9.36 -19.22 -18.06
N LEU A 393 -9.57 -18.09 -18.75
CA LEU A 393 -8.49 -17.17 -19.10
C LEU A 393 -7.90 -16.44 -17.88
N THR A 394 -8.74 -16.04 -16.92
CA THR A 394 -8.28 -15.42 -15.66
C THR A 394 -7.52 -16.42 -14.80
N GLU A 395 -8.04 -17.65 -14.65
CA GLU A 395 -7.34 -18.74 -13.94
C GLU A 395 -5.97 -19.05 -14.59
N ALA A 396 -5.90 -19.10 -15.93
CA ALA A 396 -4.64 -19.31 -16.65
C ALA A 396 -3.63 -18.15 -16.45
N LYS A 397 -4.10 -16.90 -16.37
CA LYS A 397 -3.24 -15.74 -16.08
C LYS A 397 -2.65 -15.81 -14.68
N GLU A 398 -3.46 -16.18 -13.69
CA GLU A 398 -3.02 -16.36 -12.30
C GLU A 398 -2.00 -17.51 -12.18
N GLU A 399 -2.24 -18.63 -12.87
CA GLU A 399 -1.30 -19.76 -12.90
C GLU A 399 0.05 -19.39 -13.54
N ILE A 400 0.03 -18.64 -14.65
CA ILE A 400 1.24 -18.11 -15.31
C ILE A 400 2.00 -17.15 -14.39
N ALA A 401 1.29 -16.26 -13.68
CA ALA A 401 1.91 -15.32 -12.73
C ALA A 401 2.58 -16.06 -11.55
N ALA A 402 1.90 -17.06 -10.98
CA ALA A 402 2.45 -17.90 -9.92
C ALA A 402 3.70 -18.67 -10.38
N LEU A 403 3.67 -19.26 -11.57
CA LEU A 403 4.82 -19.96 -12.15
C LEU A 403 6.02 -19.02 -12.42
N LYS A 404 5.77 -17.79 -12.89
CA LYS A 404 6.83 -16.78 -13.08
C LYS A 404 7.51 -16.42 -11.76
N MET A 405 6.73 -16.23 -10.70
CA MET A 405 7.28 -15.94 -9.38
C MET A 405 8.15 -17.11 -8.87
N GLN A 406 7.70 -18.35 -9.06
CA GLN A 406 8.47 -19.54 -8.70
C GLN A 406 9.80 -19.65 -9.46
N VAL A 407 9.81 -19.33 -10.77
CA VAL A 407 11.04 -19.33 -11.59
C VAL A 407 12.00 -18.22 -11.12
N LEU A 408 11.49 -17.02 -10.85
CA LEU A 408 12.31 -15.91 -10.34
C LEU A 408 12.95 -16.22 -8.98
N MET A 409 12.18 -16.80 -8.05
CA MET A 409 12.72 -17.21 -6.75
C MET A 409 13.77 -18.32 -6.89
N ALA A 410 13.54 -19.30 -7.78
CA ALA A 410 14.49 -20.37 -8.02
C ALA A 410 15.80 -19.85 -8.66
N GLU A 411 15.71 -18.89 -9.59
CA GLU A 411 16.87 -18.23 -10.18
C GLU A 411 17.65 -17.38 -9.17
N ALA A 412 16.95 -16.68 -8.28
CA ALA A 412 17.57 -15.91 -7.20
C ALA A 412 18.36 -16.84 -6.26
N CYS A 413 17.78 -17.98 -5.86
CA CYS A 413 18.44 -19.02 -5.07
C CYS A 413 19.71 -19.58 -5.76
N VAL A 414 19.68 -19.79 -7.08
CA VAL A 414 20.87 -20.29 -7.79
C VAL A 414 21.95 -19.22 -7.89
N LYS A 415 21.57 -17.94 -8.05
CA LYS A 415 22.51 -16.82 -8.17
C LYS A 415 23.19 -16.46 -6.85
N SER A 416 22.54 -16.61 -5.70
CA SER A 416 23.13 -16.26 -4.42
C SER A 416 24.20 -17.25 -3.94
N GLY A 417 24.22 -18.49 -4.46
CA GLY A 417 25.17 -19.52 -4.01
C GLY A 417 24.98 -19.95 -2.55
N GLU A 418 24.01 -19.35 -1.85
CA GLU A 418 23.57 -19.76 -0.52
C GLU A 418 22.84 -21.09 -0.67
N THR A 419 23.28 -22.09 0.08
CA THR A 419 22.47 -23.27 0.34
C THR A 419 21.19 -22.77 0.96
N ALA A 420 20.10 -22.76 0.17
CA ALA A 420 18.78 -22.26 0.57
C ALA A 420 18.53 -22.65 2.03
N GLU A 421 18.48 -21.65 2.91
CA GLU A 421 18.12 -21.88 4.30
C GLU A 421 16.84 -22.69 4.33
N PRO A 422 16.70 -23.64 5.27
CA PRO A 422 15.57 -24.54 5.28
C PRO A 422 14.30 -23.71 5.42
N ALA A 423 13.55 -23.61 4.32
CA ALA A 423 12.39 -22.76 4.25
C ALA A 423 11.36 -23.23 5.31
N LEU A 424 10.82 -22.28 6.08
CA LEU A 424 9.85 -22.56 7.15
C LEU A 424 8.61 -23.27 6.55
N ILE A 425 8.26 -24.42 7.11
CA ILE A 425 7.00 -25.13 6.86
C ILE A 425 6.13 -25.03 8.10
N LEU A 426 4.93 -24.48 7.94
CA LEU A 426 4.02 -24.17 9.03
C LEU A 426 2.80 -25.11 9.02
N TYR A 427 2.65 -25.93 10.05
CA TYR A 427 1.47 -26.77 10.27
C TYR A 427 0.55 -26.09 11.28
N VAL A 428 -0.61 -25.60 10.84
CA VAL A 428 -1.60 -24.92 11.69
C VAL A 428 -2.72 -25.89 12.03
N ASP A 429 -2.91 -26.16 13.33
CA ASP A 429 -3.91 -27.08 13.89
C ASP A 429 -3.87 -28.52 13.34
N CYS A 430 -2.74 -28.92 12.75
CA CYS A 430 -2.49 -30.28 12.28
C CYS A 430 -1.06 -30.70 12.59
N MET A 431 -0.79 -32.01 12.50
CA MET A 431 0.54 -32.59 12.73
C MET A 431 1.08 -33.18 11.42
N PRO A 432 2.40 -33.13 11.18
CA PRO A 432 3.00 -33.83 10.05
C PRO A 432 2.78 -35.35 10.17
N THR A 433 2.47 -36.01 9.05
CA THR A 433 2.05 -37.43 9.00
C THR A 433 3.20 -38.44 8.91
N ARG A 434 4.44 -37.96 8.80
CA ARG A 434 5.65 -38.80 8.67
C ARG A 434 6.65 -38.37 9.75
N ASN A 435 7.68 -39.19 9.99
CA ASN A 435 8.80 -38.96 10.93
C ASN A 435 9.65 -37.71 10.59
N THR A 436 9.00 -36.60 10.28
CA THR A 436 9.57 -35.27 10.11
C THR A 436 9.80 -34.73 11.51
N GLU A 437 11.04 -34.36 11.83
CA GLU A 437 11.33 -33.61 13.04
C GLU A 437 10.63 -32.25 12.95
N TYR A 438 9.89 -31.89 13.99
CA TYR A 438 9.15 -30.63 14.08
C TYR A 438 9.36 -30.02 15.45
N THR A 439 9.23 -28.70 15.51
CA THR A 439 9.23 -27.94 16.76
C THR A 439 7.81 -27.48 17.04
N LEU A 440 7.33 -27.70 18.27
CA LEU A 440 6.06 -27.10 18.72
C LEU A 440 6.26 -25.59 18.88
N PHE A 441 5.28 -24.82 18.41
CA PHE A 441 5.29 -23.37 18.51
C PHE A 441 5.52 -22.91 19.94
N GLU A 442 4.84 -23.52 20.92
CA GLU A 442 4.90 -23.13 22.32
C GLU A 442 6.30 -23.32 22.91
N ASP A 443 6.99 -24.39 22.53
CA ASP A 443 8.34 -24.70 23.01
C ASP A 443 9.36 -23.68 22.49
N TRP A 444 9.23 -23.29 21.22
CA TRP A 444 10.09 -22.26 20.63
C TRP A 444 9.73 -20.86 21.10
N PHE A 445 8.45 -20.53 21.10
CA PHE A 445 7.93 -19.20 21.37
C PHE A 445 8.10 -18.78 22.83
N SER A 446 8.14 -19.72 23.78
CA SER A 446 8.44 -19.43 25.18
C SER A 446 9.75 -18.62 25.32
N SER A 447 10.80 -19.02 24.61
CA SER A 447 12.09 -18.32 24.62
C SER A 447 12.05 -16.91 23.99
N VAL A 448 11.10 -16.67 23.08
CA VAL A 448 10.88 -15.36 22.44
C VAL A 448 10.06 -14.48 23.37
N ALA A 449 8.99 -15.03 23.95
CA ALA A 449 8.12 -14.40 24.93
C ALA A 449 8.90 -13.93 26.17
N ASP A 450 9.79 -14.76 26.71
CA ASP A 450 10.64 -14.42 27.86
C ASP A 450 11.53 -13.20 27.57
N LYS A 451 12.10 -13.12 26.36
CA LYS A 451 12.91 -11.96 25.95
C LYS A 451 12.08 -10.69 25.82
N ILE A 452 10.89 -10.78 25.23
CA ILE A 452 9.97 -9.64 25.14
C ILE A 452 9.60 -9.16 26.55
N ALA A 453 9.32 -10.08 27.47
CA ALA A 453 9.01 -9.77 28.87
C ALA A 453 10.21 -9.09 29.57
N GLU A 454 11.42 -9.63 29.40
CA GLU A 454 12.66 -9.09 29.97
C GLU A 454 12.95 -7.68 29.45
N GLU A 455 12.88 -7.45 28.13
CA GLU A 455 13.07 -6.14 27.51
C GLU A 455 12.04 -5.10 27.99
N ALA A 456 10.81 -5.54 28.24
CA ALA A 456 9.76 -4.69 28.78
C ALA A 456 9.81 -4.53 30.32
N SER A 457 10.74 -5.21 31.01
CA SER A 457 10.80 -5.29 32.48
C SER A 457 9.47 -5.76 33.11
N LEU A 458 8.82 -6.74 32.47
CA LEU A 458 7.57 -7.35 32.91
C LEU A 458 7.81 -8.81 33.31
N PRO A 459 7.04 -9.35 34.28
CA PRO A 459 7.12 -10.77 34.61
C PRO A 459 6.56 -11.67 33.50
N ASP A 460 5.77 -11.11 32.58
CA ASP A 460 5.18 -11.80 31.44
C ASP A 460 4.88 -10.80 30.32
N TYR A 461 5.16 -11.17 29.07
CA TYR A 461 4.95 -10.30 27.90
C TYR A 461 3.48 -9.91 27.69
N ARG A 462 2.54 -10.72 28.19
CA ARG A 462 1.08 -10.48 28.13
C ARG A 462 0.61 -9.31 28.98
N LEU A 463 1.49 -8.78 29.83
CA LEU A 463 1.20 -7.57 30.58
C LEU A 463 1.48 -6.30 29.76
N LEU A 464 1.98 -6.45 28.53
CA LEU A 464 2.05 -5.36 27.57
C LEU A 464 0.63 -4.85 27.23
N PRO A 465 0.45 -3.55 27.02
CA PRO A 465 -0.78 -3.02 26.43
C PRO A 465 -1.11 -3.75 25.12
N TYR A 466 -2.37 -4.12 24.91
CA TYR A 466 -2.83 -4.97 23.79
C TYR A 466 -2.23 -4.62 22.41
N ALA A 467 -2.13 -3.33 22.06
CA ALA A 467 -1.53 -2.92 20.79
C ALA A 467 0.01 -3.11 20.72
N GLN A 468 0.70 -3.01 21.86
CA GLN A 468 2.14 -3.21 21.97
C GLN A 468 2.53 -4.68 22.01
N GLU A 469 1.69 -5.54 22.60
CA GLU A 469 1.91 -6.99 22.64
C GLU A 469 2.08 -7.54 21.22
N LYS A 470 1.09 -7.30 20.35
CA LYS A 470 1.12 -7.79 18.96
C LYS A 470 2.33 -7.25 18.18
N ALA A 471 2.62 -5.95 18.33
CA ALA A 471 3.77 -5.33 17.66
C ALA A 471 5.10 -5.94 18.12
N ALA A 472 5.29 -6.12 19.43
CA ALA A 472 6.51 -6.71 19.98
C ALA A 472 6.70 -8.15 19.48
N VAL A 473 5.64 -8.97 19.50
CA VAL A 473 5.67 -10.34 18.99
C VAL A 473 6.08 -10.38 17.51
N VAL A 474 5.48 -9.53 16.67
CA VAL A 474 5.81 -9.46 15.23
C VAL A 474 7.27 -9.06 15.01
N ILE A 475 7.74 -8.04 15.73
CA ILE A 475 9.13 -7.56 15.64
C ILE A 475 10.11 -8.66 16.05
N SER A 476 9.86 -9.35 17.17
CA SER A 476 10.76 -10.40 17.66
C SER A 476 10.78 -11.62 16.75
N ILE A 477 9.65 -12.02 16.16
CA ILE A 477 9.58 -13.12 15.18
C ILE A 477 10.39 -12.78 13.94
N LYS A 478 10.25 -11.55 13.41
CA LYS A 478 11.04 -11.09 12.26
C LYS A 478 12.53 -11.09 12.58
N ALA A 479 12.92 -10.60 13.76
CA ALA A 479 14.31 -10.66 14.21
C ALA A 479 14.85 -12.10 14.34
N GLN A 480 14.03 -13.08 14.77
CA GLN A 480 14.43 -14.50 14.75
C GLN A 480 14.57 -15.04 13.32
N SER A 481 13.71 -14.61 12.39
CA SER A 481 13.78 -14.96 10.98
C SER A 481 15.07 -14.45 10.35
N ASP A 482 15.36 -13.16 10.51
CA ASP A 482 16.54 -12.50 9.94
C ASP A 482 17.84 -13.08 10.52
N ALA A 483 17.78 -13.63 11.74
CA ALA A 483 18.90 -14.30 12.38
C ALA A 483 19.04 -15.79 12.01
N GLY A 484 18.19 -16.34 11.13
CA GLY A 484 18.20 -17.76 10.75
C GLY A 484 17.86 -18.71 11.90
N ARG A 485 17.12 -18.23 12.92
CA ARG A 485 16.79 -18.98 14.15
C ARG A 485 15.37 -19.56 14.16
N LEU A 486 14.64 -19.43 13.07
CA LEU A 486 13.33 -20.07 12.94
C LEU A 486 13.49 -21.58 12.73
N PRO A 487 12.71 -22.42 13.44
CA PRO A 487 12.60 -23.83 13.13
C PRO A 487 12.18 -24.05 11.67
N SER A 488 12.78 -25.03 11.01
CA SER A 488 12.45 -25.37 9.62
C SER A 488 11.03 -25.95 9.48
N VAL A 489 10.55 -26.66 10.49
CA VAL A 489 9.18 -27.20 10.54
C VAL A 489 8.57 -26.85 11.89
N MET A 490 7.50 -26.08 11.86
CA MET A 490 6.82 -25.59 13.06
C MET A 490 5.36 -26.02 13.07
N VAL A 491 4.91 -26.54 14.21
CA VAL A 491 3.49 -26.87 14.44
C VAL A 491 2.90 -25.82 15.37
N VAL A 492 1.88 -25.11 14.90
CA VAL A 492 1.17 -24.07 15.65
C VAL A 492 -0.26 -24.51 15.91
N ARG A 493 -0.69 -24.47 17.17
CA ARG A 493 -2.11 -24.58 17.51
C ARG A 493 -2.69 -23.17 17.53
N SER A 494 -3.66 -22.86 16.67
CA SER A 494 -4.23 -21.51 16.58
C SER A 494 -4.90 -21.02 17.87
N LYS A 495 -5.25 -21.97 18.76
CA LYS A 495 -5.81 -21.71 20.10
C LYS A 495 -4.77 -21.59 21.20
N SER A 496 -3.48 -21.82 20.92
CA SER A 496 -2.46 -21.63 21.94
C SER A 496 -2.19 -20.14 22.17
N LEU A 497 -1.69 -19.86 23.36
CA LEU A 497 -1.47 -18.52 23.84
C LEU A 497 -0.37 -17.83 23.01
N GLY A 498 -0.62 -16.61 22.53
CA GLY A 498 0.30 -15.88 21.65
C GLY A 498 0.34 -16.37 20.19
N ALA A 499 -0.29 -17.50 19.88
CA ALA A 499 -0.28 -18.06 18.52
C ALA A 499 -1.03 -17.17 17.54
N GLN A 500 -2.14 -16.53 17.93
CA GLN A 500 -2.88 -15.66 17.02
C GLN A 500 -2.05 -14.45 16.56
N ASP A 501 -1.33 -13.83 17.50
CA ASP A 501 -0.44 -12.70 17.19
C ASP A 501 0.75 -13.17 16.36
N ALA A 502 1.37 -14.28 16.75
CA ALA A 502 2.52 -14.85 16.06
C ALA A 502 2.20 -15.35 14.65
N LEU A 503 1.02 -15.94 14.43
CA LEU A 503 0.59 -16.46 13.13
C LEU A 503 0.55 -15.34 12.08
N SER A 504 0.18 -14.12 12.46
CA SER A 504 0.20 -12.97 11.53
C SER A 504 1.61 -12.63 11.02
N ALA A 505 2.65 -12.92 11.80
CA ALA A 505 4.05 -12.76 11.41
C ALA A 505 4.66 -14.01 10.77
N LEU A 506 4.26 -15.21 11.20
CA LEU A 506 4.81 -16.48 10.72
C LEU A 506 4.26 -16.89 9.34
N ILE A 507 2.99 -16.60 9.04
CA ILE A 507 2.36 -16.95 7.76
C ILE A 507 3.11 -16.35 6.56
N PRO A 508 3.48 -15.06 6.56
CA PRO A 508 4.26 -14.47 5.45
C PRO A 508 5.67 -15.04 5.31
N LEU A 509 6.24 -15.59 6.37
CA LEU A 509 7.60 -16.16 6.40
C LEU A 509 7.61 -17.65 5.99
N ALA A 510 6.46 -18.31 6.03
CA ALA A 510 6.33 -19.72 5.69
C ALA A 510 6.34 -19.93 4.18
N SER A 511 7.19 -20.84 3.72
CA SER A 511 7.23 -21.29 2.33
C SER A 511 6.08 -22.24 1.98
N GLU A 512 5.58 -22.96 2.98
CA GLU A 512 4.46 -23.89 2.87
C GLU A 512 3.62 -23.83 4.14
N ILE A 513 2.30 -23.78 3.98
CA ILE A 513 1.34 -23.75 5.08
C ILE A 513 0.37 -24.90 4.93
N VAL A 514 0.33 -25.79 5.92
CA VAL A 514 -0.61 -26.90 5.99
C VAL A 514 -1.62 -26.59 7.10
N ARG A 515 -2.91 -26.63 6.78
CA ARG A 515 -3.99 -26.38 7.74
C ARG A 515 -4.86 -27.61 7.88
N ALA A 516 -5.35 -27.89 9.09
CA ALA A 516 -6.45 -28.83 9.26
C ALA A 516 -7.71 -28.30 8.54
N VAL A 517 -8.32 -29.14 7.72
CA VAL A 517 -9.66 -28.91 7.17
C VAL A 517 -10.63 -29.51 8.18
N PHE A 518 -11.36 -28.65 8.89
CA PHE A 518 -12.37 -29.07 9.88
C PHE A 518 -13.77 -29.10 9.28
#